data_AF-A0A3F2RBR9-F1
#
_entry.id   AF-A0A3F2RBR9-F1
#
_cell.length_a   1.000
_cell.length_b   1.000
_cell.length_c   1.000
_cell.angle_alpha   90.00
_cell.angle_beta   90.00
_cell.angle_gamma   90.00
#
_symmetry.space_group_name_H-M   'P 1'
#
loop_
_entity.id
_entity.type
_entity.pdbx_description
1 polymer ?
#
loop_
_entity_poly.entity_id
_entity_poly.type
_entity_poly.pdbx_seq_one_letter_code
_entity_poly.pdbx_strand_id
1 'polypeptide(L)'
;MIRRRHSAEQAFLRWRFTQGRAKMKALNTLAKRLVPKASKQVCIAYGDWSRRTGIKGHASGPVKGFVEVLKRRATVIPMDEYQTSITCSCCHQRLKQARLFTKMKRKEDEMGIRPKERLSMKEVKEIVEMARFRNPKLADKKVVLKCTRNVLRCTNSGCKANF
;
A
#
# COMPACT_ATOMS: atom_id res chain seq x y z
N MET A 1 47.73 13.13 23.47
CA MET A 1 46.39 12.50 23.57
C MET A 1 45.41 13.20 22.63
N ILE A 2 45.04 12.56 21.52
CA ILE A 2 44.04 13.11 20.59
C ILE A 2 42.67 12.88 21.21
N ARG A 3 42.03 13.96 21.70
CA ARG A 3 40.62 13.95 22.12
C ARG A 3 39.78 13.51 20.93
N ARG A 4 39.29 12.26 20.94
CA ARG A 4 38.24 11.79 20.02
C ARG A 4 37.01 12.65 20.25
N ARG A 5 36.81 13.68 19.41
CA ARG A 5 35.51 14.33 19.26
C ARG A 5 34.56 13.24 18.77
N HIS A 6 33.74 12.67 19.65
CA HIS A 6 32.52 11.98 19.25
C HIS A 6 31.56 13.04 18.70
N SER A 7 31.87 13.51 17.49
CA SER A 7 31.09 14.50 16.76
C SER A 7 29.81 13.82 16.30
N ALA A 8 28.64 14.43 16.57
CA ALA A 8 27.34 13.98 16.09
C ALA A 8 27.31 13.68 14.58
N GLU A 9 28.23 14.29 13.84
CA GLU A 9 28.52 14.07 12.43
C GLU A 9 28.87 12.61 12.11
N GLN A 10 29.66 11.92 12.95
CA GLN A 10 30.00 10.50 12.77
C GLN A 10 28.78 9.59 12.99
N ALA A 11 27.90 9.95 13.94
CA ALA A 11 26.66 9.22 14.19
C ALA A 11 25.66 9.42 13.03
N PHE A 12 25.55 10.64 12.51
CA PHE A 12 24.70 10.99 11.38
C PHE A 12 25.14 10.27 10.08
N LEU A 13 26.44 10.23 9.80
CA LEU A 13 27.00 9.51 8.65
C LEU A 13 26.71 8.00 8.75
N ARG A 14 26.90 7.41 9.93
CA ARG A 14 26.55 5.99 10.17
C ARG A 14 25.06 5.72 9.95
N TRP A 15 24.18 6.60 10.42
CA TRP A 15 22.74 6.48 10.20
C TRP A 15 22.36 6.60 8.71
N ARG A 16 22.95 7.55 7.96
CA ARG A 16 22.74 7.67 6.51
C ARG A 16 23.17 6.39 5.78
N PHE A 17 24.30 5.80 6.18
CA PHE A 17 24.79 4.56 5.60
C PHE A 17 23.84 3.38 5.86
N THR A 18 23.36 3.20 7.10
CA THR A 18 22.42 2.12 7.42
C THR A 18 21.09 2.29 6.70
N GLN A 19 20.57 3.52 6.62
CA GLN A 19 19.39 3.87 5.83
C GLN A 19 19.57 3.53 4.34
N GLY A 20 20.70 3.88 3.75
CA GLY A 20 21.03 3.56 2.36
C GLY A 20 21.05 2.05 2.11
N ARG A 21 21.68 1.28 3.00
CA ARG A 21 21.73 -0.19 2.92
C ARG A 21 20.34 -0.81 3.07
N ALA A 22 19.52 -0.32 4.00
CA ALA A 22 18.15 -0.79 4.19
C ALA A 22 17.29 -0.52 2.95
N LYS A 23 17.38 0.68 2.37
CA LYS A 23 16.71 1.05 1.12
C LYS A 23 17.10 0.11 -0.02
N MET A 24 18.40 -0.13 -0.22
CA MET A 24 18.90 -1.02 -1.27
C MET A 24 18.44 -2.47 -1.05
N LYS A 25 18.41 -2.95 0.21
CA LYS A 25 17.89 -4.29 0.54
C LYS A 25 16.40 -4.42 0.21
N ALA A 26 15.60 -3.40 0.52
CA ALA A 26 14.18 -3.37 0.19
C ALA A 26 13.94 -3.39 -1.33
N LEU A 27 14.64 -2.54 -2.09
CA LEU A 27 14.55 -2.51 -3.56
C LEU A 27 14.94 -3.84 -4.18
N ASN A 28 16.04 -4.45 -3.73
CA ASN A 28 16.47 -5.76 -4.20
C ASN A 28 15.45 -6.86 -3.88
N THR A 29 14.80 -6.79 -2.71
CA THR A 29 13.76 -7.76 -2.33
C THR A 29 12.56 -7.64 -3.26
N LEU A 30 12.13 -6.41 -3.57
CA LEU A 30 11.04 -6.17 -4.53
C LEU A 30 11.41 -6.65 -5.94
N ALA A 31 12.62 -6.34 -6.41
CA ALA A 31 13.07 -6.76 -7.74
C ALA A 31 13.19 -8.29 -7.86
N LYS A 32 13.60 -8.98 -6.78
CA LYS A 32 13.60 -10.45 -6.71
C LYS A 32 12.20 -11.04 -6.74
N ARG A 33 11.20 -10.36 -6.17
CA ARG A 33 9.80 -10.81 -6.22
C ARG A 33 9.23 -10.71 -7.63
N LEU A 34 9.58 -9.66 -8.38
CA LEU A 34 9.16 -9.49 -9.77
C LEU A 34 9.92 -10.42 -10.72
N VAL A 35 11.24 -10.53 -10.54
CA VAL A 35 12.12 -11.35 -11.38
C VAL A 35 12.98 -12.23 -10.47
N PRO A 36 12.47 -13.43 -10.12
CA PRO A 36 13.20 -14.37 -9.26
C PRO A 36 14.54 -14.78 -9.87
N LYS A 37 14.52 -15.17 -11.14
CA LYS A 37 15.70 -15.54 -11.94
C LYS A 37 16.07 -14.41 -12.88
N ALA A 38 17.27 -13.85 -12.70
CA ALA A 38 17.77 -12.80 -13.58
C ALA A 38 17.96 -13.35 -15.00
N SER A 39 17.29 -12.75 -15.97
CA SER A 39 17.37 -13.14 -17.38
C SER A 39 17.08 -11.93 -18.25
N LYS A 40 17.88 -11.74 -19.30
CA LYS A 40 17.67 -10.66 -20.28
C LYS A 40 16.52 -10.96 -21.26
N GLN A 41 16.03 -12.19 -21.28
CA GLN A 41 14.85 -12.61 -22.03
C GLN A 41 13.56 -12.05 -21.41
N VAL A 42 13.54 -11.80 -20.09
CA VAL A 42 12.40 -11.15 -19.44
C VAL A 42 12.46 -9.66 -19.71
N CYS A 43 11.43 -9.16 -20.39
CA CYS A 43 11.21 -7.74 -20.62
C CYS A 43 10.20 -7.19 -19.61
N ILE A 44 10.53 -6.08 -18.96
CA ILE A 44 9.63 -5.35 -18.08
C ILE A 44 9.38 -3.99 -18.71
N ALA A 45 8.14 -3.75 -19.10
CA ALA A 45 7.69 -2.40 -19.42
C ALA A 45 7.54 -1.59 -18.12
N TYR A 46 8.15 -0.42 -18.07
CA TYR A 46 8.10 0.48 -16.93
C TYR A 46 7.60 1.84 -17.37
N GLY A 47 6.54 2.34 -16.74
CA GLY A 47 5.95 3.64 -17.06
C GLY A 47 6.92 4.79 -16.78
N ASP A 48 7.06 5.71 -17.74
CA ASP A 48 7.85 6.93 -17.57
C ASP A 48 7.06 7.96 -16.72
N TRP A 49 7.02 7.70 -15.42
CA TRP A 49 6.37 8.59 -14.45
C TRP A 49 7.11 9.93 -14.37
N SER A 50 6.65 10.89 -15.17
CA SER A 50 7.26 12.22 -15.33
C SER A 50 6.94 13.20 -14.19
N ARG A 51 6.00 12.87 -13.29
CA ARG A 51 5.63 13.75 -12.17
C ARG A 51 6.73 13.76 -11.10
N ARG A 52 7.39 14.91 -10.97
CA ARG A 52 8.44 15.19 -9.97
C ARG A 52 7.89 15.29 -8.55
N THR A 53 6.65 15.74 -8.40
CA THR A 53 5.95 15.77 -7.12
C THR A 53 5.34 14.39 -6.89
N GLY A 54 5.77 13.72 -5.81
CA GLY A 54 5.17 12.46 -5.39
C GLY A 54 3.64 12.57 -5.24
N ILE A 55 2.97 11.44 -5.07
CA ILE A 55 1.53 11.44 -4.80
C ILE A 55 1.29 12.33 -3.57
N LYS A 56 0.38 13.31 -3.70
CA LYS A 56 0.11 14.31 -2.66
C LYS A 56 -0.11 13.62 -1.30
N GLY A 57 0.67 14.02 -0.29
CA GLY A 57 0.60 13.45 1.06
C GLY A 57 1.43 12.18 1.28
N HIS A 58 2.17 11.72 0.27
CA HIS A 58 3.03 10.54 0.37
C HIS A 58 4.49 10.88 0.06
N ALA A 59 5.40 10.11 0.64
CA ALA A 59 6.81 10.19 0.31
C ALA A 59 7.02 9.86 -1.16
N SER A 60 7.97 10.55 -1.80
CA SER A 60 8.32 10.27 -3.19
C SER A 60 8.84 8.85 -3.32
N GLY A 61 8.25 8.08 -4.24
CA GLY A 61 8.65 6.70 -4.49
C GLY A 61 10.08 6.61 -5.03
N PRO A 62 10.79 5.50 -4.80
CA PRO A 62 12.17 5.30 -5.26
C PRO A 62 12.23 4.89 -6.74
N VAL A 63 11.52 5.60 -7.63
CA VAL A 63 11.32 5.24 -9.05
C VAL A 63 12.66 4.99 -9.75
N LYS A 64 13.56 5.99 -9.75
CA LYS A 64 14.87 5.89 -10.41
C LYS A 64 15.72 4.73 -9.89
N GLY A 65 15.85 4.63 -8.56
CA GLY A 65 16.64 3.58 -7.92
C GLY A 65 16.07 2.18 -8.14
N PHE A 66 14.75 2.05 -8.27
CA PHE A 66 14.12 0.76 -8.55
C PHE A 66 14.35 0.32 -9.99
N VAL A 67 14.24 1.23 -10.96
CA VAL A 67 14.54 0.96 -12.38
C VAL A 67 15.98 0.48 -12.55
N GLU A 68 16.95 1.10 -11.87
CA GLU A 68 18.35 0.65 -11.89
C GLU A 68 18.53 -0.78 -11.36
N VAL A 69 17.83 -1.14 -10.28
CA VAL A 69 17.88 -2.50 -9.71
C VAL A 69 17.23 -3.51 -10.66
N LEU A 70 16.15 -3.14 -11.34
CA LEU A 70 15.49 -3.99 -12.32
C LEU A 70 16.34 -4.21 -13.57
N LYS A 71 17.02 -3.18 -14.08
CA LYS A 71 17.94 -3.29 -15.23
C LYS A 71 19.07 -4.30 -15.01
N ARG A 72 19.47 -4.53 -13.75
CA ARG A 72 20.46 -5.57 -13.40
C ARG A 72 19.92 -7.00 -13.52
N ARG A 73 18.60 -7.18 -13.57
CA ARG A 73 17.92 -8.49 -13.55
C ARG A 73 17.17 -8.82 -14.84
N ALA A 74 16.64 -7.81 -15.51
CA ALA A 74 15.76 -7.94 -16.67
C ALA A 74 15.98 -6.78 -17.63
N THR A 75 15.51 -6.93 -18.86
CA THR A 75 15.49 -5.86 -19.85
C THR A 75 14.33 -4.92 -19.50
N VAL A 76 14.63 -3.67 -19.12
CA VAL A 76 13.59 -2.69 -18.76
C VAL A 76 13.37 -1.76 -19.94
N ILE A 77 12.12 -1.73 -20.44
CA ILE A 77 11.69 -0.89 -21.55
C ILE A 77 10.86 0.26 -20.98
N PRO A 78 11.27 1.54 -21.16
CA PRO A 78 10.42 2.66 -20.80
C PRO A 78 9.18 2.66 -21.70
N MET A 79 8.00 2.77 -21.10
CA MET A 79 6.72 2.84 -21.80
C MET A 79 6.06 4.19 -21.50
N ASP A 80 5.56 4.85 -22.54
CA ASP A 80 4.75 6.05 -22.36
C ASP A 80 3.44 5.67 -21.65
N GLU A 81 3.07 6.43 -20.63
CA GLU A 81 1.92 6.16 -19.77
C GLU A 81 0.59 6.67 -20.37
N TYR A 82 0.57 6.99 -21.67
CA TYR A 82 -0.57 7.58 -22.34
C TYR A 82 -1.87 6.81 -22.07
N GLN A 83 -2.79 7.46 -21.35
CA GLN A 83 -4.11 6.95 -20.95
C GLN A 83 -4.14 5.65 -20.13
N THR A 84 -3.01 5.13 -19.66
CA THR A 84 -2.92 3.83 -18.95
C THR A 84 -3.79 3.74 -17.68
N SER A 85 -4.02 4.87 -17.01
CA SER A 85 -4.89 4.96 -15.81
C SER A 85 -6.31 5.42 -16.10
N ILE A 86 -6.65 5.64 -17.37
CA ILE A 86 -7.90 6.27 -17.79
C ILE A 86 -8.72 5.34 -18.70
N THR A 87 -8.08 4.49 -19.48
CA THR A 87 -8.75 3.53 -20.37
C THR A 87 -8.77 2.13 -19.77
N CYS A 88 -9.86 1.40 -19.99
CA CYS A 88 -9.95 -0.01 -19.62
C CYS A 88 -9.01 -0.85 -20.50
N SER A 89 -8.26 -1.77 -19.90
CA SER A 89 -7.39 -2.70 -20.64
C SER A 89 -8.15 -3.69 -21.52
N CYS A 90 -9.42 -3.99 -21.21
CA CYS A 90 -10.21 -4.98 -21.94
C CYS A 90 -10.98 -4.38 -23.11
N CYS A 91 -11.67 -3.24 -22.90
CA CYS A 91 -12.53 -2.64 -23.92
C CYS A 91 -12.01 -1.32 -24.48
N HIS A 92 -10.86 -0.83 -24.00
CA HIS A 92 -10.25 0.45 -24.38
C HIS A 92 -11.14 1.69 -24.19
N GLN A 93 -12.31 1.55 -23.55
CA GLN A 93 -13.19 2.66 -23.22
C GLN A 93 -12.67 3.42 -21.99
N ARG A 94 -13.01 4.71 -21.93
CA ARG A 94 -12.67 5.59 -20.82
C ARG A 94 -13.41 5.18 -19.54
N LEU A 95 -12.66 4.96 -18.46
CA LEU A 95 -13.18 4.65 -17.14
C LEU A 95 -13.92 5.85 -16.54
N LYS A 96 -14.98 5.57 -15.77
CA LYS A 96 -15.76 6.59 -15.06
C LYS A 96 -15.46 6.57 -13.56
N GLN A 97 -15.58 7.71 -12.92
CA GLN A 97 -15.38 7.84 -11.47
C GLN A 97 -16.41 7.01 -10.71
N ALA A 98 -15.91 6.11 -9.86
CA ALA A 98 -16.70 5.30 -8.95
C ALA A 98 -16.63 5.91 -7.55
N ARG A 99 -17.77 5.93 -6.84
CA ARG A 99 -17.79 6.25 -5.42
C ARG A 99 -17.58 4.96 -4.64
N LEU A 100 -16.38 4.78 -4.10
CA LEU A 100 -16.10 3.67 -3.19
C LEU A 100 -16.29 4.12 -1.75
N PHE A 101 -17.21 3.43 -1.08
CA PHE A 101 -17.55 3.63 0.30
C PHE A 101 -16.69 2.70 1.16
N THR A 102 -15.60 3.22 1.72
CA THR A 102 -14.78 2.45 2.66
C THR A 102 -15.41 2.52 4.05
N LYS A 103 -15.72 1.36 4.65
CA LYS A 103 -16.09 1.26 6.06
C LYS A 103 -14.84 1.52 6.91
N MET A 104 -14.84 2.54 7.77
CA MET A 104 -13.79 2.67 8.79
C MET A 104 -14.07 1.67 9.91
N LYS A 105 -13.06 0.84 10.25
CA LYS A 105 -13.01 0.20 11.57
C LYS A 105 -12.78 1.29 12.62
N ARG A 106 -13.49 1.23 13.76
CA ARG A 106 -13.25 2.18 14.85
C ARG A 106 -11.97 1.78 15.56
N LYS A 107 -11.31 2.73 16.24
CA LYS A 107 -10.14 2.48 17.11
C LYS A 107 -10.40 1.41 18.18
N GLU A 108 -11.66 1.12 18.49
CA GLU A 108 -12.06 0.04 19.40
C GLU A 108 -11.69 -1.37 18.87
N ASP A 109 -11.53 -1.53 17.55
CA ASP A 109 -11.16 -2.81 16.92
C ASP A 109 -9.63 -3.09 16.95
N GLU A 110 -8.79 -2.17 17.43
CA GLU A 110 -7.34 -2.36 17.55
C GLU A 110 -6.92 -3.08 18.85
N MET A 111 -7.82 -3.20 19.84
CA MET A 111 -7.52 -3.97 21.06
C MET A 111 -8.02 -5.41 20.92
N GLY A 112 -7.10 -6.30 20.57
CA GLY A 112 -7.27 -7.73 20.85
C GLY A 112 -7.04 -8.65 19.66
N ILE A 113 -5.82 -8.68 19.11
CA ILE A 113 -5.31 -9.95 18.56
C ILE A 113 -4.87 -10.80 19.75
N ARG A 114 -5.84 -11.35 20.49
CA ARG A 114 -5.63 -12.52 21.34
C ARG A 114 -6.14 -13.74 20.57
N PRO A 115 -5.40 -14.86 20.51
CA PRO A 115 -5.92 -16.10 19.93
C PRO A 115 -7.24 -16.49 20.63
N LYS A 116 -8.21 -17.02 19.86
CA LYS A 116 -9.50 -17.50 20.36
C LYS A 116 -9.29 -18.66 21.36
N GLU A 117 -9.19 -18.36 22.65
CA GLU A 117 -9.55 -19.31 23.70
C GLU A 117 -11.07 -19.45 23.76
N ARG A 118 -11.57 -20.69 23.92
CA ARG A 118 -13.00 -20.97 24.07
C ARG A 118 -13.47 -20.40 25.41
N LEU A 119 -14.36 -19.41 25.37
CA LEU A 119 -15.02 -18.87 26.56
C LEU A 119 -15.92 -19.93 27.21
N SER A 120 -15.94 -19.96 28.53
CA SER A 120 -16.74 -20.86 29.34
C SER A 120 -18.24 -20.51 29.29
N MET A 121 -19.11 -21.48 29.58
CA MET A 121 -20.57 -21.28 29.57
C MET A 121 -21.06 -20.17 30.53
N LYS A 122 -20.29 -19.85 31.57
CA LYS A 122 -20.61 -18.76 32.51
C LYS A 122 -20.42 -17.39 31.86
N GLU A 123 -19.31 -17.20 31.15
CA GLU A 123 -19.00 -15.96 30.44
C GLU A 123 -20.00 -15.69 29.30
N VAL A 124 -20.47 -16.75 28.62
CA VAL A 124 -21.52 -16.62 27.60
C VAL A 124 -22.84 -16.12 28.20
N LYS A 125 -23.19 -16.61 29.40
CA LYS A 125 -24.43 -16.22 30.09
C LYS A 125 -24.40 -14.75 30.51
N GLU A 126 -23.24 -14.30 31.00
CA GLU A 126 -23.00 -12.91 31.40
C GLU A 126 -23.01 -11.95 30.20
N ILE A 127 -22.44 -12.34 29.05
CA ILE A 127 -22.50 -11.57 27.80
C ILE A 127 -23.95 -11.40 27.31
N VAL A 128 -24.75 -12.46 27.38
CA VAL A 128 -26.18 -12.44 27.00
C VAL A 128 -26.97 -11.51 27.93
N GLU A 129 -26.65 -11.51 29.21
CA GLU A 129 -27.30 -10.65 30.19
C GLU A 129 -26.92 -9.17 29.97
N MET A 130 -25.63 -8.89 29.75
CA MET A 130 -25.12 -7.55 29.42
C MET A 130 -25.65 -7.02 28.08
N ALA A 131 -26.05 -7.89 27.14
CA ALA A 131 -26.66 -7.49 25.87
C ALA A 131 -28.08 -6.93 26.04
N ARG A 132 -28.82 -7.36 27.08
CA ARG A 132 -30.19 -6.89 27.37
C ARG A 132 -30.23 -5.44 27.84
N PHE A 133 -29.12 -4.91 28.33
CA PHE A 133 -28.99 -3.53 28.82
C PHE A 133 -28.52 -2.54 27.74
N ARG A 134 -28.29 -2.97 26.49
CA ARG A 134 -27.84 -2.05 25.42
C ARG A 134 -28.99 -1.20 24.92
N ASN A 135 -28.85 0.11 25.11
CA ASN A 135 -29.84 1.11 24.69
C ASN A 135 -29.98 1.14 23.15
N PRO A 136 -31.19 0.91 22.58
CA PRO A 136 -31.42 0.92 21.14
C PRO A 136 -31.04 2.25 20.46
N LYS A 137 -31.04 3.35 21.22
CA LYS A 137 -30.70 4.71 20.74
C LYS A 137 -29.23 4.88 20.33
N LEU A 138 -28.37 3.87 20.53
CA LEU A 138 -26.99 3.84 20.04
C LEU A 138 -26.78 2.90 18.84
N ALA A 139 -27.84 2.22 18.34
CA ALA A 139 -27.74 1.25 17.26
C ALA A 139 -27.39 1.90 15.91
N ASP A 140 -27.78 3.16 15.69
CA ASP A 140 -27.54 3.89 14.45
C ASP A 140 -26.41 4.93 14.56
N LYS A 141 -25.27 4.57 15.17
CA LYS A 141 -24.05 5.38 15.00
C LYS A 141 -23.58 5.26 13.54
N LYS A 142 -24.14 6.11 12.66
CA LYS A 142 -23.80 6.29 11.24
C LYS A 142 -22.34 5.91 10.98
N VAL A 143 -22.15 4.82 10.22
CA VAL A 143 -20.86 4.56 9.57
C VAL A 143 -20.62 5.75 8.66
N VAL A 144 -19.69 6.63 9.04
CA VAL A 144 -19.28 7.75 8.18
C VAL A 144 -18.48 7.14 7.04
N LEU A 145 -19.15 6.85 5.94
CA LEU A 145 -18.51 6.39 4.72
C LEU A 145 -17.82 7.60 4.09
N LYS A 146 -16.49 7.67 4.21
CA LYS A 146 -15.73 8.60 3.38
C LYS A 146 -15.75 8.08 1.95
N CYS A 147 -16.34 8.86 1.05
CA CYS A 147 -16.25 8.63 -0.38
C CYS A 147 -14.81 8.89 -0.82
N THR A 148 -14.10 7.84 -1.24
CA THR A 148 -12.83 8.01 -1.93
C THR A 148 -13.12 8.44 -3.36
N ARG A 149 -12.65 9.63 -3.75
CA ARG A 149 -12.93 10.23 -5.07
C ARG A 149 -12.02 9.70 -6.18
N ASN A 150 -11.13 8.76 -5.92
CA ASN A 150 -10.06 8.41 -6.87
C ASN A 150 -10.21 7.01 -7.49
N VAL A 151 -11.36 6.35 -7.31
CA VAL A 151 -11.56 5.03 -7.92
C VAL A 151 -12.28 5.17 -9.24
N LEU A 152 -11.84 4.40 -10.24
CA LEU A 152 -12.36 4.41 -11.59
C LEU A 152 -12.94 3.03 -11.90
N ARG A 153 -14.10 2.98 -12.55
CA ARG A 153 -14.76 1.74 -12.97
C ARG A 153 -15.05 1.72 -14.47
N CYS A 154 -14.94 0.54 -15.06
CA CYS A 154 -15.42 0.32 -16.41
C CYS A 154 -16.96 0.26 -16.41
N THR A 155 -17.60 0.86 -17.42
CA THR A 155 -19.06 0.82 -17.59
C THR A 155 -19.55 -0.39 -18.36
N ASN A 156 -18.66 -1.10 -19.04
CA ASN A 156 -19.02 -2.29 -19.79
C ASN A 156 -19.19 -3.48 -18.83
N SER A 157 -20.40 -4.03 -18.75
CA SER A 157 -20.76 -5.15 -17.86
C SER A 157 -19.98 -6.44 -18.17
N GLY A 158 -19.46 -6.59 -19.40
CA GLY A 158 -18.59 -7.69 -19.77
C GLY A 158 -17.15 -7.57 -19.24
N CYS A 159 -16.74 -6.37 -18.79
CA CYS A 159 -15.40 -6.14 -18.27
C CYS A 159 -15.36 -6.36 -16.76
N LYS A 160 -14.84 -7.51 -16.32
CA LYS A 160 -14.59 -7.83 -14.90
C LYS A 160 -13.37 -7.12 -14.30
N ALA A 161 -12.90 -6.04 -14.92
CA ALA A 161 -11.76 -5.27 -14.41
C ALA A 161 -12.20 -4.44 -13.19
N ASN A 162 -12.12 -5.05 -12.01
CA ASN A 162 -12.28 -4.36 -10.74
C ASN A 162 -10.96 -3.62 -10.44
N PHE A 163 -10.94 -2.30 -10.63
CA PHE A 163 -9.84 -1.43 -10.21
C PHE A 163 -10.15 -0.79 -8.85
#